data_AF-A0A7J6L0C6-F1
#
_entry.id   AF-A0A7J6L0C6-F1
#
_cell.length_a   1.000
_cell.length_b   1.000
_cell.length_c   1.000
_cell.angle_alpha   90.00
_cell.angle_beta   90.00
_cell.angle_gamma   90.00
#
_symmetry.space_group_name_H-M   'P 1'
#
loop_
_entity.id
_entity.type
_entity.pdbx_description
1 polymer ?
#
loop_
_entity_poly.entity_id
_entity_poly.type
_entity_poly.pdbx_seq_one_letter_code
_entity_poly.pdbx_strand_id
1 'polypeptide(L)'
;VGLWIAKASALPSSPPSLIEYINDLDIPVWVAGTTSWRQLAKRGLWCTGSADGLGEQEDPDLSSIAPGLKKWIKVTHCNAGERQHIAVPDGEPCKETLGTYALKSKYTPESCPSDLKTATHIFWGSGSAYAEALRLSEGLVDRVEVHGCGPGHTFDALRDAGIPEERIVITLNFSEFCDRVRRPGARTLSLGLKGSCVIN
;
A
#
# COMPACT_ATOMS: atom_id res chain seq x y z
N VAL A 1 15.92 -16.03 0.23
CA VAL A 1 14.80 -15.23 0.77
C VAL A 1 14.83 -13.88 0.07
N GLY A 2 13.68 -13.29 -0.26
CA GLY A 2 13.59 -11.95 -0.83
C GLY A 2 12.85 -11.00 0.11
N LEU A 3 13.00 -9.68 -0.10
CA LEU A 3 12.29 -8.63 0.63
C LEU A 3 11.21 -8.00 -0.24
N TRP A 4 9.98 -8.01 0.25
CA TRP A 4 8.87 -7.26 -0.34
C TRP A 4 8.63 -5.99 0.47
N ILE A 5 9.02 -4.83 -0.05
CA ILE A 5 8.98 -3.57 0.68
C ILE A 5 7.73 -2.78 0.32
N ALA A 6 6.78 -2.67 1.26
CA ALA A 6 5.51 -1.98 1.05
C ALA A 6 5.67 -0.46 0.87
N LYS A 7 6.66 0.13 1.56
CA LYS A 7 6.99 1.55 1.48
C LYS A 7 8.46 1.77 1.79
N ALA A 8 9.08 2.78 1.19
CA ALA A 8 10.49 3.08 1.45
C ALA A 8 10.81 3.30 2.95
N SER A 9 9.86 3.84 3.71
CA SER A 9 10.00 4.02 5.17
C SER A 9 9.94 2.73 5.97
N ALA A 10 9.54 1.62 5.36
CA ALA A 10 9.52 0.30 6.01
C ALA A 10 10.95 -0.26 6.17
N LEU A 11 11.89 0.15 5.31
CA LEU A 11 13.29 -0.15 5.53
C LEU A 11 13.90 0.98 6.40
N PRO A 12 14.32 0.71 7.65
CA PRO A 12 14.85 1.75 8.53
C PRO A 12 16.16 2.34 7.96
N SER A 13 16.46 3.59 8.31
CA SER A 13 17.73 4.25 7.90
C SER A 13 18.92 3.86 8.78
N SER A 14 18.68 3.14 9.87
CA SER A 14 19.69 2.66 10.80
C SER A 14 19.56 1.13 10.95
N PRO A 15 20.68 0.39 11.01
CA PRO A 15 22.05 0.89 10.82
C PRO A 15 22.31 1.33 9.36
N PRO A 16 23.22 2.29 9.09
CA PRO A 16 23.56 2.71 7.73
C PRO A 16 24.01 1.56 6.82
N SER A 17 24.70 0.57 7.41
CA SER A 17 25.17 -0.64 6.72
C SER A 17 24.06 -1.61 6.33
N LEU A 18 22.81 -1.41 6.74
CA LEU A 18 21.71 -2.31 6.39
C LEU A 18 21.55 -2.45 4.86
N ILE A 19 21.66 -1.34 4.12
CA ILE A 19 21.55 -1.38 2.66
C ILE A 19 22.76 -2.07 2.03
N GLU A 20 23.96 -1.83 2.57
CA GLU A 20 25.19 -2.50 2.14
C GLU A 20 25.04 -4.00 2.31
N TYR A 21 24.59 -4.48 3.49
CA TYR A 21 24.35 -5.91 3.71
C TYR A 21 23.29 -6.50 2.79
N ILE A 22 22.20 -5.78 2.50
CA ILE A 22 21.17 -6.28 1.58
C ILE A 22 21.72 -6.45 0.17
N ASN A 23 22.52 -5.49 -0.30
CA ASN A 23 23.15 -5.53 -1.61
C ASN A 23 24.26 -6.60 -1.67
N ASP A 24 25.16 -6.66 -0.68
CA ASP A 24 26.30 -7.60 -0.64
C ASP A 24 25.86 -9.07 -0.56
N LEU A 25 24.67 -9.31 -0.01
CA LEU A 25 24.04 -10.64 0.05
C LEU A 25 23.16 -10.95 -1.18
N ASP A 26 23.12 -10.04 -2.18
CA ASP A 26 22.30 -10.14 -3.38
C ASP A 26 20.83 -10.52 -3.07
N ILE A 27 20.27 -9.96 -1.99
CA ILE A 27 18.91 -10.26 -1.58
C ILE A 27 17.94 -9.67 -2.62
N PRO A 28 17.05 -10.46 -3.26
CA PRO A 28 16.07 -9.92 -4.17
C PRO A 28 15.13 -8.95 -3.45
N VAL A 29 14.98 -7.74 -3.98
CA VAL A 29 14.11 -6.71 -3.41
C VAL A 29 13.02 -6.33 -4.40
N TRP A 30 11.78 -6.52 -4.00
CA TRP A 30 10.60 -6.09 -4.75
C TRP A 30 9.86 -5.00 -3.98
N VAL A 31 9.45 -3.94 -4.67
CA VAL A 31 8.81 -2.79 -4.02
C VAL A 31 7.38 -2.58 -4.52
N ALA A 32 6.47 -2.16 -3.64
CA ALA A 32 5.06 -2.01 -3.99
C ALA A 32 4.76 -0.91 -5.04
N GLY A 33 5.71 0.02 -5.29
CA GLY A 33 5.53 1.05 -6.30
C GLY A 33 6.79 1.86 -6.60
N THR A 34 6.80 2.51 -7.76
CA THR A 34 7.98 3.23 -8.32
C THR A 34 8.42 4.42 -7.46
N THR A 35 7.49 5.04 -6.72
CA THR A 35 7.84 6.11 -5.77
C THR A 35 8.71 5.58 -4.62
N SER A 36 8.37 4.40 -4.08
CA SER A 36 9.17 3.75 -3.04
C SER A 36 10.50 3.26 -3.59
N TRP A 37 10.51 2.71 -4.81
CA TRP A 37 11.74 2.35 -5.52
C TRP A 37 12.69 3.54 -5.55
N ARG A 38 12.24 4.68 -6.10
CA ARG A 38 13.07 5.87 -6.26
C ARG A 38 13.65 6.36 -4.92
N GLN A 39 12.88 6.28 -3.84
CA GLN A 39 13.35 6.68 -2.51
C GLN A 39 14.41 5.72 -1.96
N LEU A 40 14.28 4.41 -2.19
CA LEU A 40 15.24 3.40 -1.76
C LEU A 40 16.51 3.42 -2.62
N ALA A 41 16.38 3.58 -3.93
CA ALA A 41 17.53 3.71 -4.84
C ALA A 41 18.39 4.93 -4.49
N LYS A 42 17.78 6.05 -4.08
CA LYS A 42 18.51 7.22 -3.55
C LYS A 42 19.31 6.92 -2.28
N ARG A 43 18.94 5.88 -1.53
CA ARG A 43 19.67 5.40 -0.35
C ARG A 43 20.72 4.34 -0.71
N GLY A 44 20.90 4.02 -2.00
CA GLY A 44 21.85 3.02 -2.48
C GLY A 44 21.30 1.59 -2.58
N LEU A 45 20.01 1.36 -2.30
CA LEU A 45 19.43 0.03 -2.38
C LEU A 45 19.18 -0.39 -3.84
N TRP A 46 19.70 -1.54 -4.23
CA TRP A 46 19.34 -2.18 -5.49
C TRP A 46 17.97 -2.87 -5.35
N CYS A 47 16.99 -2.47 -6.17
CA CYS A 47 15.68 -3.13 -6.22
C CYS A 47 15.60 -3.93 -7.52
N THR A 48 15.17 -5.20 -7.41
CA THR A 48 15.01 -6.12 -8.53
C THR A 48 13.78 -5.78 -9.39
N GLY A 49 12.74 -5.21 -8.79
CA GLY A 49 11.54 -4.80 -9.53
C GLY A 49 10.46 -4.18 -8.65
N SER A 50 9.28 -3.92 -9.24
CA SER A 50 8.16 -3.30 -8.56
C SER A 50 6.81 -3.76 -9.08
N ALA A 51 5.83 -3.88 -8.16
CA ALA A 51 4.44 -4.20 -8.45
C ALA A 51 3.57 -2.96 -8.77
N ASP A 52 4.18 -1.86 -9.24
CA ASP A 52 3.49 -0.59 -9.50
C ASP A 52 2.34 -0.78 -10.49
N GLY A 53 1.10 -0.56 -10.03
CA GLY A 53 -0.10 -0.74 -10.86
C GLY A 53 -0.53 -2.19 -11.12
N LEU A 54 0.23 -3.20 -10.69
CA LEU A 54 -0.07 -4.63 -10.90
C LEU A 54 -0.74 -5.30 -9.69
N GLY A 55 -0.59 -4.70 -8.51
CA GLY A 55 -1.10 -5.27 -7.25
C GLY A 55 -0.16 -6.32 -6.66
N GLU A 56 -0.33 -6.63 -5.38
CA GLU A 56 0.61 -7.53 -4.66
C GLU A 56 0.41 -9.03 -4.95
N GLN A 57 -0.62 -9.39 -5.73
CA GLN A 57 -0.90 -10.77 -6.11
C GLN A 57 -0.17 -11.20 -7.39
N GLU A 58 0.40 -10.24 -8.11
CA GLU A 58 1.21 -10.53 -9.29
C GLU A 58 2.51 -11.22 -8.88
N ASP A 59 2.87 -12.27 -9.61
CA ASP A 59 4.11 -13.02 -9.39
C ASP A 59 5.26 -12.32 -10.13
N PRO A 60 6.30 -11.83 -9.42
CA PRO A 60 7.47 -11.23 -10.03
C PRO A 60 8.23 -12.10 -11.04
N ASP A 61 7.99 -13.42 -11.09
CA ASP A 61 8.72 -14.43 -11.86
C ASP A 61 10.24 -14.18 -11.90
N LEU A 62 10.85 -14.27 -10.72
CA LEU A 62 12.30 -14.10 -10.57
C LEU A 62 13.08 -15.40 -10.76
N SER A 63 12.47 -16.44 -11.32
CA SER A 63 13.08 -17.78 -11.47
C SER A 63 14.44 -17.73 -12.19
N SER A 64 14.58 -16.87 -13.18
CA SER A 64 15.81 -16.71 -13.98
C SER A 64 16.90 -15.86 -13.31
N ILE A 65 16.53 -14.97 -12.38
CA ILE A 65 17.44 -14.00 -11.76
C ILE A 65 17.81 -14.42 -10.32
N ALA A 66 16.87 -15.08 -9.64
CA ALA A 66 17.00 -15.56 -8.27
C ALA A 66 16.43 -16.99 -8.15
N PRO A 67 17.04 -18.01 -8.77
CA PRO A 67 16.54 -19.39 -8.76
C PRO A 67 16.48 -20.00 -7.36
N GLY A 68 17.26 -19.47 -6.41
CA GLY A 68 17.24 -19.85 -5.00
C GLY A 68 16.16 -19.15 -4.16
N LEU A 69 15.32 -18.30 -4.74
CA LEU A 69 14.26 -17.60 -4.02
C LEU A 69 13.16 -18.58 -3.59
N LYS A 70 13.06 -18.83 -2.28
CA LYS A 70 12.06 -19.74 -1.70
C LYS A 70 10.91 -19.05 -0.95
N LYS A 71 11.12 -17.83 -0.47
CA LYS A 71 10.12 -17.07 0.29
C LYS A 71 10.36 -15.57 0.24
N TRP A 72 9.30 -14.81 0.48
CA TRP A 72 9.32 -13.36 0.64
C TRP A 72 9.08 -12.97 2.10
N ILE A 73 9.84 -11.99 2.60
CA ILE A 73 9.53 -11.29 3.84
C ILE A 73 8.92 -9.94 3.46
N LYS A 74 7.65 -9.72 3.80
CA LYS A 74 7.02 -8.42 3.60
C LYS A 74 7.41 -7.46 4.71
N VAL A 75 8.08 -6.37 4.36
CA VAL A 75 8.45 -5.29 5.27
C VAL A 75 7.40 -4.19 5.16
N THR A 76 6.63 -3.99 6.22
CA THR A 76 5.44 -3.11 6.23
C THR A 76 5.20 -2.53 7.63
N HIS A 77 4.03 -1.92 7.87
CA HIS A 77 3.65 -1.42 9.18
C HIS A 77 3.15 -2.52 10.11
N CYS A 78 3.25 -2.31 11.43
CA CYS A 78 2.93 -3.31 12.46
C CYS A 78 1.47 -3.81 12.45
N ASN A 79 0.55 -3.04 11.87
CA ASN A 79 -0.87 -3.38 11.80
C ASN A 79 -1.30 -3.85 10.39
N ALA A 80 -0.34 -4.16 9.52
CA ALA A 80 -0.67 -4.76 8.23
C ALA A 80 -1.20 -6.18 8.48
N GLY A 81 -2.46 -6.43 8.16
CA GLY A 81 -3.07 -7.75 8.36
C GLY A 81 -2.30 -8.89 7.68
N GLU A 82 -2.50 -10.10 8.20
CA GLU A 82 -1.81 -11.34 7.79
C GLU A 82 -2.18 -11.85 6.38
N ARG A 83 -3.22 -11.30 5.74
CA ARG A 83 -3.69 -11.73 4.42
C ARG A 83 -2.68 -11.36 3.33
N GLN A 84 -1.70 -12.22 3.09
CA GLN A 84 -0.68 -11.96 2.08
C GLN A 84 -0.28 -13.25 1.37
N HIS A 85 -0.99 -13.56 0.29
CA HIS A 85 -0.47 -14.48 -0.71
C HIS A 85 0.50 -13.71 -1.60
N ILE A 86 1.70 -14.24 -1.81
CA ILE A 86 2.41 -14.10 -3.07
C ILE A 86 2.60 -15.48 -3.61
N ALA A 87 2.25 -15.67 -4.87
CA ALA A 87 2.61 -16.86 -5.59
C ALA A 87 4.14 -17.01 -5.54
N VAL A 88 4.59 -18.14 -4.98
CA VAL A 88 5.96 -18.61 -5.18
C VAL A 88 5.86 -19.69 -6.26
N PRO A 89 6.78 -19.74 -7.25
CA PRO A 89 6.62 -20.60 -8.42
C PRO A 89 6.40 -22.10 -8.13
N ASP A 90 6.83 -22.61 -6.97
CA ASP A 90 6.82 -24.05 -6.64
C ASP A 90 6.50 -24.38 -5.16
N GLY A 91 5.68 -23.59 -4.46
CA GLY A 91 5.36 -23.93 -3.06
C GLY A 91 4.23 -23.14 -2.40
N GLU A 92 3.80 -23.62 -1.24
CA GLU A 92 2.84 -22.92 -0.38
C GLU A 92 3.33 -21.49 -0.08
N PRO A 93 2.49 -20.46 -0.26
CA PRO A 93 2.87 -19.07 -0.11
C PRO A 93 3.27 -18.77 1.34
N CYS A 94 4.58 -18.79 1.63
CA CYS A 94 5.10 -18.39 2.93
C CYS A 94 5.59 -16.94 2.87
N LYS A 95 4.66 -16.00 3.07
CA LYS A 95 5.00 -14.60 3.35
C LYS A 95 5.07 -14.38 4.85
N GLU A 96 6.27 -14.14 5.34
CA GLU A 96 6.49 -13.65 6.69
C GLU A 96 6.31 -12.12 6.69
N THR A 97 5.45 -11.57 7.56
CA THR A 97 5.25 -10.12 7.66
C THR A 97 6.10 -9.54 8.79
N LEU A 98 6.97 -8.59 8.46
CA LEU A 98 7.76 -7.81 9.40
C LEU A 98 7.23 -6.38 9.50
N GLY A 99 6.64 -6.06 10.66
CA GLY A 99 6.19 -4.72 11.01
C GLY A 99 7.35 -3.85 11.50
N THR A 100 7.75 -2.83 10.75
CA THR A 100 8.90 -1.96 11.09
C THR A 100 8.52 -0.52 11.40
N TYR A 101 7.25 -0.16 11.22
CA TYR A 101 6.75 1.17 11.56
C TYR A 101 5.27 1.13 11.96
N ALA A 102 4.84 2.12 12.75
CA ALA A 102 3.42 2.31 13.06
C ALA A 102 2.83 3.44 12.21
N LEU A 103 1.58 3.27 11.80
CA LEU A 103 0.80 4.38 11.24
C LEU A 103 0.28 5.21 12.41
N LYS A 104 0.57 6.52 12.39
CA LYS A 104 -0.03 7.48 13.32
C LYS A 104 -1.12 8.24 12.59
N SER A 105 -2.28 8.36 13.23
CA SER A 105 -3.29 9.26 12.73
C SER A 105 -2.79 10.70 12.78
N LYS A 106 -3.15 11.47 11.76
CA LYS A 106 -2.92 12.92 11.70
C LYS A 106 -4.06 13.72 12.30
N TYR A 107 -5.23 13.11 12.45
CA TYR A 107 -6.46 13.80 12.77
C TYR A 107 -7.18 13.12 13.94
N THR A 108 -7.85 13.93 14.72
CA THR A 108 -8.90 13.52 15.65
C THR A 108 -10.26 13.73 14.98
N PRO A 109 -11.37 13.18 15.50
CA PRO A 109 -12.71 13.49 14.98
C PRO A 109 -13.01 14.99 14.91
N GLU A 110 -12.49 15.76 15.88
CA GLU A 110 -12.65 17.23 15.97
C GLU A 110 -11.81 17.95 14.91
N SER A 111 -10.59 17.48 14.63
CA SER A 111 -9.69 18.04 13.62
C SER A 111 -9.81 17.39 12.24
N CYS A 112 -10.82 16.53 12.06
CA CYS A 112 -11.10 15.84 10.81
C CYS A 112 -11.42 16.85 9.69
N PRO A 113 -10.74 16.78 8.52
CA PRO A 113 -10.95 17.72 7.42
C PRO A 113 -12.42 17.80 6.98
N SER A 114 -12.91 19.01 6.74
CA SER A 114 -14.28 19.25 6.26
C SER A 114 -14.59 18.54 4.95
N ASP A 115 -13.60 18.42 4.07
CA ASP A 115 -13.76 17.75 2.78
C ASP A 115 -14.04 16.27 2.98
N LEU A 116 -13.38 15.63 3.96
CA LEU A 116 -13.66 14.22 4.28
C LEU A 116 -15.11 14.04 4.75
N LYS A 117 -15.64 15.01 5.51
CA LYS A 117 -17.04 15.00 6.02
C LYS A 117 -18.09 15.25 4.93
N THR A 118 -17.72 15.80 3.78
CA THR A 118 -18.68 16.22 2.73
C THR A 118 -18.47 15.56 1.37
N ALA A 119 -17.34 14.88 1.13
CA ALA A 119 -17.06 14.20 -0.13
C ALA A 119 -18.05 13.05 -0.40
N THR A 120 -18.56 12.97 -1.63
CA THR A 120 -19.35 11.82 -2.09
C THR A 120 -18.52 10.86 -2.94
N HIS A 121 -17.35 11.31 -3.40
CA HIS A 121 -16.43 10.53 -4.23
C HIS A 121 -15.03 10.60 -3.61
N ILE A 122 -14.48 9.45 -3.20
CA ILE A 122 -13.18 9.41 -2.52
C ILE A 122 -12.27 8.40 -3.21
N PHE A 123 -11.05 8.84 -3.51
CA PHE A 123 -9.96 7.96 -3.90
C PHE A 123 -9.12 7.56 -2.69
N TRP A 124 -9.01 6.27 -2.46
CA TRP A 124 -8.29 5.65 -1.36
C TRP A 124 -6.89 5.23 -1.82
N GLY A 125 -5.86 5.91 -1.32
CA GLY A 125 -4.47 5.52 -1.60
C GLY A 125 -4.01 4.27 -0.84
N SER A 126 -4.78 3.80 0.15
CA SER A 126 -4.50 2.59 0.93
C SER A 126 -5.74 2.14 1.71
N GLY A 127 -5.88 0.84 1.99
CA GLY A 127 -6.92 0.33 2.90
C GLY A 127 -6.84 0.94 4.30
N SER A 128 -5.62 1.23 4.81
CA SER A 128 -5.45 1.94 6.09
C SER A 128 -6.01 3.37 6.09
N ALA A 129 -5.99 4.06 4.94
CA ALA A 129 -6.57 5.40 4.85
C ALA A 129 -8.11 5.34 4.87
N TYR A 130 -8.70 4.29 4.28
CA TYR A 130 -10.13 4.02 4.37
C TYR A 130 -10.55 3.70 5.81
N ALA A 131 -9.85 2.78 6.47
CA ALA A 131 -10.12 2.43 7.87
C ALA A 131 -10.03 3.64 8.80
N GLU A 132 -9.04 4.51 8.59
CA GLU A 132 -8.92 5.74 9.37
C GLU A 132 -10.05 6.73 9.08
N ALA A 133 -10.51 6.82 7.83
CA ALA A 133 -11.64 7.69 7.48
C ALA A 133 -12.95 7.21 8.14
N LEU A 134 -13.18 5.90 8.23
CA LEU A 134 -14.31 5.33 8.98
C LEU A 134 -14.29 5.73 10.46
N ARG A 135 -13.10 5.71 11.08
CA ARG A 135 -12.92 6.14 12.47
C ARG A 135 -13.18 7.64 12.67
N LEU A 136 -12.90 8.46 11.66
CA LEU A 136 -12.95 9.92 11.73
C LEU A 136 -14.29 10.54 11.30
N SER A 137 -15.10 9.83 10.51
CA SER A 137 -16.35 10.34 9.95
C SER A 137 -17.46 9.32 10.12
N GLU A 138 -18.41 9.64 10.98
CA GLU A 138 -19.68 8.91 11.08
C GLU A 138 -20.43 9.00 9.75
N GLY A 139 -21.21 7.94 9.43
CA GLY A 139 -22.01 7.85 8.20
C GLY A 139 -21.19 7.85 6.89
N LEU A 140 -19.87 7.64 6.95
CA LEU A 140 -19.02 7.69 5.75
C LEU A 140 -19.44 6.68 4.69
N VAL A 141 -19.76 5.45 5.10
CA VAL A 141 -20.17 4.37 4.18
C VAL A 141 -21.45 4.73 3.44
N ASP A 142 -22.44 5.33 4.12
CA ASP A 142 -23.70 5.67 3.48
C ASP A 142 -23.57 6.90 2.56
N ARG A 143 -22.70 7.83 2.92
CA ARG A 143 -22.51 9.10 2.20
C ARG A 143 -21.63 9.00 0.95
N VAL A 144 -20.60 8.16 0.96
CA VAL A 144 -19.61 8.10 -0.13
C VAL A 144 -20.12 7.24 -1.26
N GLU A 145 -20.81 7.82 -2.23
CA GLU A 145 -21.35 7.11 -3.39
C GLU A 145 -20.31 6.28 -4.15
N VAL A 146 -19.10 6.82 -4.36
CA VAL A 146 -18.06 6.15 -5.17
C VAL A 146 -16.71 6.09 -4.44
N HIS A 147 -16.15 4.87 -4.37
CA HIS A 147 -14.87 4.54 -3.77
C HIS A 147 -13.85 4.20 -4.88
N GLY A 148 -12.91 5.10 -5.15
CA GLY A 148 -11.79 4.85 -6.07
C GLY A 148 -10.62 4.17 -5.38
N CYS A 149 -10.00 3.18 -6.01
CA CYS A 149 -8.76 2.56 -5.52
C CYS A 149 -7.99 1.85 -6.63
N GLY A 150 -6.73 1.45 -6.37
CA GLY A 150 -5.99 0.54 -7.25
C GLY A 150 -6.40 -0.94 -7.08
N PRO A 151 -5.98 -1.82 -8.00
CA PRO A 151 -6.32 -3.26 -8.02
C PRO A 151 -5.50 -4.09 -7.01
N GLY A 152 -5.66 -3.84 -5.71
CA GLY A 152 -4.90 -4.58 -4.68
C GLY A 152 -5.53 -4.51 -3.31
N HIS A 153 -4.72 -4.48 -2.25
CA HIS A 153 -5.22 -4.53 -0.86
C HIS A 153 -6.27 -3.47 -0.50
N THR A 154 -6.24 -2.30 -1.14
CA THR A 154 -7.29 -1.30 -0.93
C THR A 154 -8.64 -1.76 -1.49
N PHE A 155 -8.63 -2.41 -2.65
CA PHE A 155 -9.82 -3.03 -3.24
C PHE A 155 -10.33 -4.17 -2.34
N ASP A 156 -9.44 -5.05 -1.88
CA ASP A 156 -9.81 -6.11 -0.93
C ASP A 156 -10.43 -5.54 0.35
N ALA A 157 -9.82 -4.50 0.92
CA ALA A 157 -10.33 -3.86 2.15
C ALA A 157 -11.73 -3.23 1.97
N LEU A 158 -12.02 -2.66 0.79
CA LEU A 158 -13.34 -2.13 0.49
C LEU A 158 -14.38 -3.25 0.32
N ARG A 159 -14.03 -4.30 -0.42
CA ARG A 159 -14.88 -5.49 -0.59
C ARG A 159 -15.16 -6.17 0.74
N ASP A 160 -14.14 -6.37 1.56
CA ASP A 160 -14.25 -7.00 2.88
C ASP A 160 -15.10 -6.16 3.86
N ALA A 161 -15.13 -4.83 3.67
CA ALA A 161 -16.00 -3.92 4.41
C ALA A 161 -17.46 -3.91 3.89
N GLY A 162 -17.78 -4.72 2.88
CA GLY A 162 -19.14 -4.83 2.33
C GLY A 162 -19.54 -3.68 1.41
N ILE A 163 -18.59 -2.92 0.88
CA ILE A 163 -18.90 -1.90 -0.13
C ILE A 163 -19.35 -2.60 -1.42
N PRO A 164 -20.54 -2.28 -1.97
CA PRO A 164 -21.02 -2.89 -3.22
C PRO A 164 -20.04 -2.66 -4.38
N GLU A 165 -19.82 -3.66 -5.21
CA GLU A 165 -18.83 -3.59 -6.31
C GLU A 165 -19.14 -2.46 -7.29
N GLU A 166 -20.41 -2.16 -7.54
CA GLU A 166 -20.86 -1.05 -8.39
C GLU A 166 -20.49 0.33 -7.84
N ARG A 167 -20.14 0.43 -6.56
CA ARG A 167 -19.65 1.64 -5.89
C ARG A 167 -18.13 1.70 -5.84
N ILE A 168 -17.41 0.68 -6.32
CA ILE A 168 -15.95 0.63 -6.33
C ILE A 168 -15.42 0.85 -7.75
N VAL A 169 -14.56 1.85 -7.93
CA VAL A 169 -13.93 2.16 -9.22
C VAL A 169 -12.43 1.88 -9.14
N ILE A 170 -12.00 0.81 -9.82
CA ILE A 170 -10.59 0.46 -9.92
C ILE A 170 -9.90 1.40 -10.91
N THR A 171 -8.97 2.21 -10.42
CA THR A 171 -8.19 3.22 -11.17
C THR A 171 -6.74 3.19 -10.69
N LEU A 172 -5.79 3.43 -11.60
CA LEU A 172 -4.36 3.36 -11.29
C LEU A 172 -3.90 4.56 -10.47
N ASN A 173 -4.59 5.70 -10.59
CA ASN A 173 -4.25 6.91 -9.86
C ASN A 173 -5.45 7.85 -9.70
N PHE A 174 -5.25 8.90 -8.89
CA PHE A 174 -6.27 9.90 -8.60
C PHE A 174 -6.73 10.69 -9.83
N SER A 175 -5.84 10.98 -10.77
CA SER A 175 -6.22 11.73 -11.99
C SER A 175 -7.21 10.92 -12.81
N GLU A 176 -6.91 9.64 -13.03
CA GLU A 176 -7.79 8.73 -13.74
C GLU A 176 -9.14 8.56 -13.01
N PHE A 177 -9.12 8.49 -11.67
CA PHE A 177 -10.34 8.48 -10.88
C PHE A 177 -11.20 9.71 -11.16
N CYS A 178 -10.63 10.92 -11.09
CA CYS A 178 -11.32 12.16 -11.40
C CYS A 178 -11.93 12.17 -12.81
N ASP A 179 -11.21 11.65 -13.81
CA ASP A 179 -11.71 11.59 -15.18
C ASP A 179 -12.89 10.62 -15.31
N ARG A 180 -12.86 9.48 -14.60
CA ARG A 180 -13.96 8.50 -14.61
C ARG A 180 -15.21 8.94 -13.86
N VAL A 181 -15.05 9.70 -12.77
CA VAL A 181 -16.18 10.12 -11.92
C VAL A 181 -16.71 11.51 -12.22
N ARG A 182 -16.16 12.20 -13.22
CA ARG A 182 -16.60 13.55 -13.61
C ARG A 182 -18.08 13.55 -13.98
N ARG A 183 -18.89 14.12 -13.09
CA ARG A 183 -20.29 14.50 -13.31
C ARG A 183 -20.49 15.94 -12.81
N PRO A 184 -21.42 16.72 -13.38
CA PRO A 184 -21.79 18.02 -12.82
C PRO A 184 -22.23 17.85 -11.35
N GLY A 185 -21.55 18.52 -10.40
CA GLY A 185 -21.89 18.53 -8.98
C GLY A 185 -21.10 17.59 -8.05
N ALA A 186 -20.21 16.73 -8.58
CA ALA A 186 -19.40 15.83 -7.75
C ALA A 186 -18.29 16.56 -6.96
N ARG A 187 -18.13 16.25 -5.67
CA ARG A 187 -17.01 16.72 -4.82
C ARG A 187 -16.03 15.56 -4.61
N THR A 188 -14.82 15.69 -5.16
CA THR A 188 -13.80 14.62 -5.18
C THR A 188 -12.67 14.90 -4.19
N LEU A 189 -12.25 13.88 -3.43
CA LEU A 189 -11.14 13.98 -2.47
C LEU A 189 -10.13 12.82 -2.65
N SER A 190 -8.84 13.10 -2.43
CA SER A 190 -7.77 12.10 -2.36
C SER A 190 -7.22 12.00 -0.94
N LEU A 191 -7.13 10.78 -0.39
CA LEU A 191 -6.61 10.54 0.97
C LEU A 191 -5.45 9.55 0.99
N GLY A 192 -4.35 9.95 1.64
CA GLY A 192 -3.18 9.12 1.89
C GLY A 192 -2.56 9.40 3.27
N LEU A 193 -2.25 8.33 4.02
CA LEU A 193 -1.50 8.43 5.28
C LEU A 193 -0.01 8.65 5.00
N LYS A 194 0.61 9.63 5.68
CA LYS A 194 2.08 9.73 5.77
C LYS A 194 2.48 8.95 7.03
N GLY A 195 3.30 7.92 6.86
CA GLY A 195 3.87 7.19 8.00
C GLY A 195 5.01 8.02 8.59
N SER A 196 5.03 8.20 9.91
CA SER A 196 6.18 8.67 10.66
C SER A 196 6.80 7.47 11.36
N CYS A 197 8.08 7.21 11.07
CA CYS A 197 8.84 6.16 11.71
C CYS A 197 9.23 6.65 13.11
N VAL A 198 8.73 5.99 14.15
CA VAL A 198 9.30 6.08 15.51
C VAL A 198 9.81 4.69 15.79
N ILE A 199 11.13 4.53 15.70
CA ILE A 199 11.83 3.32 16.11
C ILE A 199 12.20 3.55 17.58
N ASN A 200 11.75 2.65 18.46
CA ASN A 200 12.36 2.48 19.79
C ASN A 200 13.57 1.56 19.65
#